data_AF-A0A9E6DR12-F1
#
_entry.id   AF-A0A9E6DR12-F1
#
_cell.length_a   1.000
_cell.length_b   1.000
_cell.length_c   1.000
_cell.angle_alpha   90.00
_cell.angle_beta   90.00
_cell.angle_gamma   90.00
#
_symmetry.space_group_name_H-M   'P 1'
#
loop_
_entity.id
_entity.type
_entity.pdbx_description
1 polymer ?
#
loop_
_entity_poly.entity_id
_entity_poly.type
_entity_poly.pdbx_seq_one_letter_code
_entity_poly.pdbx_strand_id
1 'polypeptide(L)'
;MAEILEIDKLENFPHPRENINLLGHETAEKALFDAFMSGKMHHAWIISGQKGIGKATLAYKFAQFILEHKTPKNVNTASISSLTPNFAAISARQVRARSHPSLFVLKRVYNDKTKRYGQNINIESV
;
A
#
# COMPACT_ATOMS: atom_id res chain seq x y z
N MET A 1 -9.26 17.04 18.97
CA MET A 1 -9.59 15.69 18.44
C MET A 1 -8.32 14.87 18.55
N ALA A 2 -8.31 13.81 19.37
CA ALA A 2 -7.09 13.06 19.65
C ALA A 2 -6.55 12.47 18.33
N GLU A 3 -5.33 12.85 17.97
CA GLU A 3 -4.60 12.26 16.84
C GLU A 3 -4.39 10.78 17.19
N ILE A 4 -5.25 9.90 16.64
CA ILE A 4 -5.06 8.46 16.77
C ILE A 4 -3.75 8.18 16.03
N LEU A 5 -2.69 7.96 16.79
CA LEU A 5 -1.34 7.71 16.29
C LEU A 5 -1.38 6.52 15.31
N GLU A 6 -1.42 6.76 14.00
CA GLU A 6 -1.49 5.67 13.00
C GLU A 6 -0.31 4.70 13.21
N ILE A 7 -0.59 3.44 13.58
CA ILE A 7 0.41 2.45 14.03
C ILE A 7 1.55 2.20 13.03
N ASP A 8 1.27 2.40 11.75
CA ASP A 8 2.19 2.20 10.62
C ASP A 8 2.89 3.49 10.17
N LYS A 9 2.59 4.63 10.80
CA LYS A 9 3.34 5.87 10.61
C LYS A 9 4.60 5.84 11.48
N LEU A 10 5.75 6.07 10.86
CA LEU A 10 7.01 6.28 11.57
C LEU A 10 7.14 7.77 11.92
N GLU A 11 7.75 8.05 13.07
CA GLU A 11 8.06 9.41 13.48
C GLU A 11 8.91 10.11 12.42
N ASN A 12 8.56 11.35 12.09
CA ASN A 12 9.22 12.19 11.07
C ASN A 12 9.11 11.73 9.61
N PHE A 13 8.32 10.68 9.32
CA PHE A 13 8.03 10.26 7.95
C PHE A 13 6.55 10.46 7.61
N PRO A 14 6.23 10.75 6.33
CA PRO A 14 4.84 10.71 5.88
C PRO A 14 4.28 9.30 6.09
N HIS A 15 2.97 9.20 6.28
CA HIS A 15 2.32 7.90 6.38
C HIS A 15 2.58 7.08 5.09
N PRO A 16 2.77 5.75 5.15
CA PRO A 16 3.07 4.93 3.97
C PRO A 16 2.15 5.13 2.76
N ARG A 17 0.86 5.43 2.99
CA ARG A 17 -0.14 5.76 1.95
C ARG A 17 0.09 7.11 1.23
N GLU A 18 0.77 8.03 1.90
CA GLU A 18 1.06 9.40 1.41
C GLU A 18 2.48 9.53 0.89
N ASN A 19 3.37 8.59 1.23
CA ASN A 19 4.76 8.68 0.86
C ASN A 19 4.98 8.41 -0.63
N ILE A 20 5.52 9.42 -1.32
CA ILE A 20 5.83 9.40 -2.75
C ILE A 20 7.14 8.65 -3.02
N ASN A 21 8.08 8.81 -2.10
CA ASN A 21 9.46 8.39 -2.30
C ASN A 21 9.69 7.03 -1.65
N LEU A 22 10.16 6.07 -2.44
CA LEU A 22 10.63 4.77 -2.00
C LEU A 22 11.95 4.49 -2.70
N LEU A 23 13.00 4.23 -1.93
CA LEU A 23 14.37 4.06 -2.41
C LEU A 23 14.86 2.65 -2.07
N GLY A 24 15.64 2.02 -2.95
CA GLY A 24 16.29 0.73 -2.69
C GLY A 24 15.39 -0.50 -2.84
N HIS A 25 14.18 -0.34 -3.41
CA HIS A 25 13.22 -1.43 -3.66
C HIS A 25 13.12 -1.78 -5.15
N GLU A 26 14.07 -1.37 -5.98
CA GLU A 26 14.00 -1.48 -7.45
C GLU A 26 13.75 -2.94 -7.89
N THR A 27 14.42 -3.90 -7.27
CA THR A 27 14.23 -5.33 -7.54
C THR A 27 12.82 -5.81 -7.16
N ALA A 28 12.29 -5.34 -6.02
CA ALA A 28 10.96 -5.73 -5.54
C ALA A 28 9.85 -5.07 -6.37
N GLU A 29 10.01 -3.79 -6.73
CA GLU A 29 9.11 -3.06 -7.63
C GLU A 29 9.06 -3.74 -8.99
N LYS A 30 10.21 -4.14 -9.55
CA LYS A 30 10.28 -4.88 -10.81
C LYS A 30 9.58 -6.23 -10.72
N ALA A 31 9.82 -7.02 -9.66
CA ALA A 31 9.16 -8.31 -9.48
C ALA A 31 7.62 -8.20 -9.43
N LEU A 32 7.11 -7.18 -8.72
CA LEU A 32 5.68 -6.91 -8.64
C LEU A 32 5.10 -6.43 -9.98
N PHE A 33 5.84 -5.57 -10.70
CA PHE A 33 5.46 -5.09 -12.04
C PHE A 33 5.41 -6.24 -13.05
N ASP A 34 6.45 -7.06 -13.13
CA ASP A 34 6.54 -8.20 -14.04
C ASP A 34 5.42 -9.21 -13.75
N ALA A 35 5.15 -9.48 -12.46
CA ALA A 35 4.04 -10.34 -12.06
C ALA A 35 2.68 -9.78 -12.48
N PHE A 36 2.46 -8.46 -12.35
CA PHE A 36 1.24 -7.82 -12.85
C PHE A 36 1.13 -7.95 -14.38
N MET A 37 2.20 -7.62 -15.10
CA MET A 37 2.22 -7.64 -16.57
C MET A 37 2.05 -9.04 -17.15
N SER A 38 2.45 -10.09 -16.42
CA SER A 38 2.24 -11.49 -16.83
C SER A 38 0.75 -11.88 -16.94
N GLY A 39 -0.15 -11.13 -16.30
CA GLY A 39 -1.56 -11.50 -16.16
C GLY A 39 -1.83 -12.72 -15.26
N LYS A 40 -0.78 -13.30 -14.66
CA LYS A 40 -0.83 -14.49 -13.79
C LYS A 40 -0.29 -14.21 -12.40
N MET A 41 -0.70 -13.10 -11.80
CA MET A 41 -0.24 -12.70 -10.48
C MET A 41 -0.75 -13.65 -9.39
N HIS A 42 0.13 -14.03 -8.46
CA HIS A 42 -0.27 -14.73 -7.23
C HIS A 42 -1.23 -13.85 -6.41
N HIS A 43 -2.26 -14.47 -5.84
CA HIS A 43 -3.30 -13.78 -5.06
C HIS A 43 -2.80 -13.25 -3.71
N ALA A 44 -1.64 -13.72 -3.24
CA ALA A 44 -1.05 -13.32 -1.97
C ALA A 44 0.45 -13.06 -2.12
N TRP A 45 0.92 -12.00 -1.46
CA TRP A 45 2.32 -11.60 -1.41
C TRP A 45 2.74 -11.34 0.03
N ILE A 46 3.94 -11.79 0.38
CA ILE A 46 4.56 -11.52 1.67
C ILE A 46 5.80 -10.65 1.43
N ILE A 47 5.81 -9.46 2.03
CA ILE A 47 6.95 -8.53 1.96
C ILE A 47 7.68 -8.59 3.30
N SER A 48 8.88 -9.18 3.30
CA SER A 48 9.74 -9.31 4.48
C SER A 48 10.88 -8.30 4.50
N GLY A 49 11.39 -7.97 5.68
CA GLY A 49 12.54 -7.08 5.85
C GLY A 49 12.51 -6.29 7.16
N GLN A 50 13.57 -5.54 7.45
CA GLN A 50 13.71 -4.79 8.70
C GLN A 50 12.60 -3.75 8.92
N LYS A 51 12.32 -3.39 10.17
CA LYS A 51 11.37 -2.31 10.49
C LYS A 51 11.90 -1.00 9.88
N GLY A 52 11.02 -0.22 9.24
CA GLY A 52 11.40 1.07 8.66
C GLY A 52 11.91 1.05 7.22
N ILE A 53 12.20 -0.12 6.64
CA ILE A 53 12.77 -0.21 5.27
C ILE A 53 11.79 0.25 4.16
N GLY A 54 10.52 0.53 4.45
CA GLY A 54 9.54 0.99 3.44
C GLY A 54 8.59 -0.08 2.89
N LYS A 55 8.48 -1.25 3.56
CA LYS A 55 7.60 -2.35 3.13
C LYS A 55 6.13 -1.95 2.93
N ALA A 56 5.58 -1.19 3.88
CA ALA A 56 4.20 -0.71 3.79
C ALA A 56 4.04 0.28 2.63
N THR A 57 5.03 1.16 2.41
CA THR A 57 5.05 2.09 1.29
C THR A 57 5.04 1.33 -0.04
N LEU A 58 5.87 0.29 -0.19
CA LEU A 58 5.88 -0.58 -1.37
C LEU A 58 4.49 -1.19 -1.63
N ALA A 59 3.85 -1.73 -0.59
CA ALA A 59 2.51 -2.31 -0.70
C ALA A 59 1.46 -1.26 -1.16
N TYR A 60 1.48 -0.05 -0.60
CA TYR A 60 0.58 1.03 -1.02
C TYR A 60 0.87 1.52 -2.44
N LYS A 61 2.14 1.61 -2.86
CA LYS A 61 2.52 1.98 -4.23
C LYS A 61 1.96 0.94 -5.21
N PHE A 62 2.13 -0.35 -4.90
CA PHE A 62 1.60 -1.43 -5.72
C PHE A 62 0.07 -1.45 -5.77
N ALA A 63 -0.60 -1.27 -4.64
CA ALA A 63 -2.05 -1.16 -4.60
C ALA A 63 -2.56 0.00 -5.46
N GLN A 64 -1.95 1.19 -5.35
CA GLN A 64 -2.31 2.34 -6.19
C GLN A 64 -2.15 2.03 -7.69
N PHE A 65 -1.05 1.39 -8.07
CA PHE A 65 -0.79 0.97 -9.46
C PHE A 65 -1.85 -0.02 -9.98
N ILE A 66 -2.18 -1.07 -9.21
CA ILE A 66 -3.20 -2.05 -9.59
C ILE A 66 -4.57 -1.38 -9.74
N LEU A 67 -4.94 -0.50 -8.81
CA LEU A 67 -6.25 0.16 -8.81
C LEU A 67 -6.41 1.15 -9.97
N GLU A 68 -5.33 1.81 -10.38
CA GLU A 68 -5.29 2.70 -11.53
C GLU A 68 -5.38 1.93 -12.85
N HIS A 69 -4.50 0.95 -13.07
CA HIS A 69 -4.39 0.30 -14.37
C HIS A 69 -5.30 -0.91 -14.54
N LYS A 70 -5.60 -1.65 -13.47
CA LYS A 70 -6.48 -2.84 -13.42
C LYS A 70 -6.04 -4.04 -14.27
N THR A 71 -5.51 -3.83 -15.47
CA THR A 71 -5.09 -4.87 -16.41
C THR A 71 -3.77 -4.51 -17.11
N PRO A 72 -2.97 -5.51 -17.56
CA PRO A 72 -1.74 -5.27 -18.33
C PRO A 72 -1.98 -4.50 -19.63
N LYS A 73 -3.14 -4.69 -20.26
CA LYS A 73 -3.51 -3.97 -21.49
C LYS A 73 -3.52 -2.46 -21.27
N ASN A 74 -4.07 -2.00 -20.14
CA ASN A 74 -4.13 -0.58 -19.81
C ASN A 74 -2.75 0.02 -19.52
N VAL A 75 -1.83 -0.78 -18.95
CA VAL A 75 -0.43 -0.38 -18.75
C VAL A 75 0.26 -0.19 -20.09
N ASN A 76 0.09 -1.15 -21.02
CA ASN A 76 0.65 -1.06 -22.37
C ASN A 76 0.11 0.14 -23.15
N THR A 77 -1.18 0.45 -23.05
CA THR A 77 -1.77 1.63 -23.72
C THR A 77 -1.24 2.95 -23.15
N ALA A 78 -0.87 2.96 -21.87
CA ALA A 78 -0.29 4.13 -21.22
C ALA A 78 1.25 4.19 -21.35
N SER A 79 1.86 3.22 -22.03
CA SER A 79 3.32 3.11 -22.21
C SER A 79 4.11 3.14 -20.89
N ILE A 80 3.58 2.52 -19.85
CA ILE A 80 4.22 2.49 -18.53
C ILE A 80 5.16 1.29 -18.44
N SER A 81 6.42 1.56 -18.06
CA SER A 81 7.51 0.58 -18.03
C SER A 81 7.96 0.17 -16.63
N SER A 82 7.39 0.75 -15.57
CA SER A 82 7.80 0.48 -14.19
C SER A 82 6.65 0.70 -13.19
N LEU A 83 6.87 0.30 -11.94
CA LEU A 83 5.93 0.48 -10.85
C LEU A 83 5.96 1.91 -10.28
N THR A 84 5.72 2.89 -11.13
CA THR A 84 5.63 4.30 -10.74
C THR A 84 4.15 4.68 -10.54
N PRO A 85 3.68 4.84 -9.29
CA PRO A 85 2.30 5.26 -9.07
C PRO A 85 2.12 6.72 -9.50
N ASN A 86 1.03 6.98 -10.22
CA ASN A 86 0.63 8.34 -10.57
C ASN A 86 -0.09 8.96 -9.37
N PHE A 87 0.62 9.75 -8.58
CA PHE A 87 0.06 10.34 -7.37
C PHE A 87 -1.09 11.31 -7.64
N ALA A 88 -1.24 11.82 -8.86
CA ALA A 88 -2.35 12.69 -9.27
C ALA A 88 -3.62 11.91 -9.66
N ALA A 89 -3.54 10.59 -9.83
CA ALA A 89 -4.69 9.77 -10.19
C ALA A 89 -5.79 9.82 -9.10
N ILE A 90 -7.05 9.70 -9.54
CA ILE A 90 -8.21 9.69 -8.63
C ILE A 90 -8.12 8.52 -7.66
N SER A 91 -7.73 7.33 -8.14
CA SER A 91 -7.53 6.15 -7.31
C SER A 91 -6.50 6.42 -6.21
N ALA A 92 -5.37 7.05 -6.56
CA ALA A 92 -4.30 7.39 -5.64
C ALA A 92 -4.75 8.40 -4.56
N ARG A 93 -5.57 9.38 -4.95
CA ARG A 93 -6.22 10.32 -4.01
C ARG A 93 -7.21 9.62 -3.07
N GLN A 94 -8.02 8.69 -3.59
CA GLN A 94 -8.97 7.91 -2.78
C GLN A 94 -8.26 6.98 -1.80
N VAL A 95 -7.14 6.37 -2.20
CA VAL A 95 -6.31 5.54 -1.33
C VAL A 95 -5.75 6.38 -0.18
N ARG A 96 -5.25 7.59 -0.46
CA ARG A 96 -4.82 8.52 0.60
C ARG A 96 -5.98 8.90 1.51
N ALA A 97 -7.15 9.18 0.97
CA ALA A 97 -8.34 9.49 1.78
C ALA A 97 -8.96 8.27 2.49
N ARG A 98 -8.42 7.05 2.30
CA ARG A 98 -8.96 5.78 2.84
C ARG A 98 -10.40 5.49 2.38
N SER A 99 -10.79 6.00 1.22
CA SER A 99 -12.15 5.92 0.68
C SER A 99 -12.26 5.08 -0.59
N HIS A 100 -11.17 4.46 -1.05
CA HIS A 100 -11.18 3.65 -2.26
C HIS A 100 -11.99 2.35 -2.03
N PRO A 101 -13.11 2.12 -2.77
CA PRO A 101 -14.01 0.98 -2.50
C PRO A 101 -13.36 -0.39 -2.64
N SER A 102 -12.37 -0.51 -3.51
CA SER A 102 -11.66 -1.78 -3.78
C SER A 102 -10.33 -1.92 -3.03
N LEU A 103 -10.08 -1.12 -1.98
CA LEU A 103 -8.91 -1.28 -1.12
C LEU A 103 -9.35 -1.49 0.33
N PHE A 104 -9.01 -2.65 0.88
CA PHE A 104 -9.20 -2.95 2.29
C PHE A 104 -7.85 -3.01 2.99
N VAL A 105 -7.68 -2.24 4.07
CA VAL A 105 -6.43 -2.18 4.84
C VAL A 105 -6.67 -2.72 6.23
N LEU A 106 -6.22 -3.96 6.45
CA LEU A 106 -6.34 -4.63 7.73
C LEU A 106 -5.20 -4.24 8.67
N LYS A 107 -5.54 -3.74 9.85
CA LYS A 107 -4.59 -3.29 10.88
C LYS A 107 -5.09 -3.74 12.25
N ARG A 108 -4.20 -3.72 13.25
CA ARG A 108 -4.59 -3.93 14.64
C ARG A 108 -5.46 -2.78 15.12
N VAL A 109 -6.57 -3.12 15.76
CA VAL A 109 -7.52 -2.14 16.30
C VAL A 109 -6.93 -1.47 17.54
N TYR A 110 -7.13 -0.15 17.65
CA TYR A 110 -6.80 0.61 18.84
C TYR A 110 -7.90 0.40 19.89
N ASN A 111 -7.53 0.05 21.11
CA ASN A 111 -8.48 -0.13 22.21
C ASN A 111 -8.51 1.12 23.09
N ASP A 112 -9.61 1.87 23.04
CA ASP A 112 -9.78 3.12 23.80
C ASP A 112 -9.77 2.91 25.31
N LYS A 113 -10.19 1.74 25.81
CA LYS A 113 -10.21 1.44 27.25
C LYS A 113 -8.80 1.22 27.80
N THR A 114 -7.96 0.48 27.06
CA THR A 114 -6.60 0.15 27.50
C THR A 114 -5.55 1.11 26.95
N LYS A 115 -5.95 2.06 26.08
CA LYS A 115 -5.11 3.03 25.36
C LYS A 115 -3.95 2.39 24.62
N ARG A 116 -4.12 1.16 24.14
CA ARG A 116 -3.09 0.36 23.48
C ARG A 116 -3.66 -0.32 22.24
N TYR A 117 -2.78 -0.62 21.28
CA TYR A 117 -3.12 -1.47 20.15
C TYR A 117 -3.26 -2.92 20.60
N GLY A 118 -4.23 -3.63 20.03
CA GLY A 118 -4.38 -5.08 20.23
C GLY A 118 -3.12 -5.84 19.79
N GLN A 119 -2.84 -6.98 20.43
CA GLN A 119 -1.75 -7.86 20.01
C GLN A 119 -2.12 -8.67 18.76
N ASN A 120 -3.41 -8.95 18.59
CA ASN A 120 -3.97 -9.76 17.51
C ASN A 120 -4.86 -8.91 16.60
N ILE A 121 -5.13 -9.43 15.40
CA ILE A 121 -6.17 -8.94 14.50
C ILE A 121 -7.38 -9.86 14.73
N ASN A 122 -8.47 -9.31 15.26
CA ASN A 122 -9.66 -10.10 15.59
C ASN A 122 -10.53 -10.32 14.36
N ILE A 123 -11.32 -11.39 14.35
CA ILE A 123 -12.23 -11.72 13.23
C ILE A 123 -13.24 -10.58 12.97
N GLU A 124 -13.68 -9.90 14.03
CA GLU A 124 -14.62 -8.77 13.98
C GLU A 124 -14.08 -7.53 13.26
N SER A 125 -12.76 -7.49 13.00
CA SER A 125 -12.12 -6.37 12.31
C SER A 125 -11.97 -6.55 10.80
N VAL A 126 -12.42 -7.69 10.28
CA VAL A 126 -12.52 -8.01 8.84
C VAL A 126 -13.94 -7.74 8.38
#